data_AF-A0A2T2X377-F1
#
_entry.id   AF-A0A2T2X377-F1
#
_cell.length_a   1.000
_cell.length_b   1.000
_cell.length_c   1.000
_cell.angle_alpha   90.00
_cell.angle_beta   90.00
_cell.angle_gamma   90.00
#
_symmetry.space_group_name_H-M   'P 1'
#
loop_
_entity.id
_entity.type
_entity.pdbx_description
1 polymer ?
#
loop_
_entity_poly.entity_id
_entity_poly.type
_entity_poly.pdbx_seq_one_letter_code
_entity_poly.pdbx_strand_id
1 'polypeptide(L)'
;MSIIDYGQGIYAIDLFEEGKPFRSSAYVIKDDQTALIETGSARSHEALLQGLKELDLSPVDLDHIIVTHVHLDHAGGAGQMMQKSPHALLHAHPRAARHLIDPSKLDQGARAVYGDRMDEMFGALVPVDASRVVIEDDEGTLNLGEHTLSFYHTPGHAKHHMCIVDDVTQGIFSGDMIGIRYVPGYTGWDFDYGFPTTSPVDFDPDVMLQSLERLEALGAHRIYHTHFGVTEPAQEAFDFSRKGVHYINELIKQLPKNPSYELVYQALSEIIAQDLKRLGHPVNNVDPLALDIMLDSQGILVYIQKKKAGKL
;
A
#
# COMPACT_ATOMS: atom_id res chain seq x y z
N MET A 1 -6.80 5.36 20.18
CA MET A 1 -6.34 3.98 19.94
C MET A 1 -5.50 4.04 18.69
N SER A 2 -4.19 4.09 18.86
CA SER A 2 -3.19 4.07 17.79
C SER A 2 -2.77 2.65 17.44
N ILE A 3 -3.10 1.66 18.29
CA ILE A 3 -2.62 0.29 18.16
C ILE A 3 -3.77 -0.72 18.15
N ILE A 4 -3.64 -1.72 17.29
CA ILE A 4 -4.50 -2.89 17.21
C ILE A 4 -3.63 -4.13 17.39
N ASP A 5 -4.00 -5.00 18.34
CA ASP A 5 -3.35 -6.30 18.55
C ASP A 5 -4.13 -7.38 17.77
N TYR A 6 -3.46 -8.05 16.83
CA TYR A 6 -4.03 -9.14 16.03
C TYR A 6 -3.69 -10.54 16.56
N GLY A 7 -2.98 -10.63 17.69
CA GLY A 7 -2.43 -11.86 18.23
C GLY A 7 -1.14 -12.28 17.53
N GLN A 8 -0.51 -13.34 18.06
CA GLN A 8 0.72 -13.93 17.49
C GLN A 8 1.83 -12.88 17.28
N GLY A 9 2.01 -11.96 18.22
CA GLY A 9 3.04 -10.92 18.11
C GLY A 9 2.81 -9.86 17.02
N ILE A 10 1.67 -9.88 16.30
CA ILE A 10 1.37 -8.95 15.21
C ILE A 10 0.49 -7.80 15.71
N TYR A 11 0.98 -6.58 15.50
CA TYR A 11 0.30 -5.34 15.85
C TYR A 11 0.19 -4.42 14.63
N ALA A 12 -0.90 -3.67 14.49
CA ALA A 12 -0.93 -2.50 13.62
C ALA A 12 -0.78 -1.22 14.43
N ILE A 13 -0.05 -0.27 13.85
CA ILE A 13 0.06 1.12 14.30
C ILE A 13 -0.64 1.99 13.26
N ASP A 14 -1.65 2.75 13.67
CA ASP A 14 -2.27 3.80 12.86
C ASP A 14 -1.24 4.91 12.62
N LEU A 15 -0.96 5.19 11.35
CA LEU A 15 0.06 6.15 10.93
C LEU A 15 -0.47 7.58 10.86
N PHE A 16 -1.77 7.79 11.03
CA PHE A 16 -2.42 9.08 10.90
C PHE A 16 -2.01 9.81 9.61
N GLU A 17 -1.88 9.07 8.50
CA GLU A 17 -1.48 9.61 7.20
C GLU A 17 -2.45 10.72 6.78
N GLU A 18 -1.90 11.82 6.24
CA GLU A 18 -2.62 13.10 6.03
C GLU A 18 -3.27 13.71 7.30
N GLY A 19 -2.82 13.32 8.50
CA GLY A 19 -3.42 13.71 9.77
C GLY A 19 -4.78 13.07 10.05
N LYS A 20 -5.15 12.00 9.32
CA LYS A 20 -6.44 11.31 9.44
C LYS A 20 -6.26 9.95 10.09
N PRO A 21 -7.03 9.62 11.15
CA PRO A 21 -7.00 8.27 11.69
C PRO A 21 -7.57 7.28 10.67
N PHE A 22 -7.17 6.02 10.80
CA PHE A 22 -7.65 4.92 9.97
C PHE A 22 -7.30 5.05 8.48
N ARG A 23 -6.32 5.90 8.11
CA ARG A 23 -5.91 6.11 6.71
C ARG A 23 -4.91 5.07 6.22
N SER A 24 -3.88 4.83 7.01
CA SER A 24 -2.89 3.78 6.76
C SER A 24 -2.33 3.26 8.06
N SER A 25 -1.76 2.06 8.01
CA SER A 25 -1.14 1.39 9.13
C SER A 25 0.21 0.80 8.75
N ALA A 26 1.15 0.87 9.68
CA ALA A 26 2.32 0.02 9.68
C ALA A 26 2.07 -1.18 10.60
N TYR A 27 2.75 -2.29 10.33
CA TYR A 27 2.64 -3.49 11.13
C TYR A 27 3.94 -3.79 11.86
N VAL A 28 3.84 -4.22 13.11
CA VAL A 28 4.97 -4.68 13.90
C VAL A 28 4.78 -6.16 14.19
N ILE A 29 5.79 -6.96 13.90
CA ILE A 29 5.87 -8.36 14.29
C ILE A 29 6.92 -8.47 15.39
N LYS A 30 6.48 -8.80 16.59
CA LYS A 30 7.35 -9.09 17.74
C LYS A 30 7.62 -10.58 17.81
N ASP A 31 8.88 -10.92 17.63
CA ASP A 31 9.40 -12.28 17.67
C ASP A 31 10.82 -12.24 18.26
N ASP A 32 11.62 -13.30 18.10
CA ASP A 32 13.05 -13.28 18.44
C ASP A 32 13.80 -12.13 17.74
N GLN A 33 13.39 -11.76 16.53
CA GLN A 33 13.76 -10.54 15.81
C GLN A 33 12.52 -9.70 15.52
N THR A 34 12.60 -8.39 15.78
CA THR A 34 11.45 -7.49 15.58
C THR A 34 11.45 -6.89 14.18
N ALA A 35 10.33 -7.06 13.47
CA ALA A 35 10.13 -6.50 12.14
C ALA A 35 9.06 -5.41 12.14
N LEU A 36 9.33 -4.34 11.38
CA LEU A 36 8.37 -3.31 11.01
C LEU A 36 8.05 -3.43 9.52
N ILE A 37 6.78 -3.53 9.16
CA ILE A 37 6.29 -3.55 7.78
C ILE A 37 5.55 -2.24 7.50
N GLU A 38 6.02 -1.54 6.46
CA GLU A 38 5.69 -0.16 6.11
C GLU A 38 6.17 0.89 7.10
N THR A 39 6.36 2.10 6.58
CA THR A 39 6.81 3.26 7.37
C THR A 39 5.89 4.48 7.24
N GLY A 40 4.92 4.42 6.34
CA GLY A 40 4.12 5.58 5.97
C GLY A 40 4.91 6.60 5.17
N SER A 41 4.34 7.78 5.05
CA SER A 41 5.08 8.96 4.64
C SER A 41 6.04 9.47 5.71
N ALA A 42 6.95 10.36 5.31
CA ALA A 42 7.81 11.06 6.26
C ALA A 42 7.01 11.99 7.21
N ARG A 43 5.72 12.23 6.96
CA ARG A 43 4.82 12.94 7.88
C ARG A 43 4.24 12.04 8.97
N SER A 44 4.09 10.75 8.70
CA SER A 44 3.60 9.76 9.67
C SER A 44 4.65 9.33 10.71
N HIS A 45 5.89 9.82 10.58
CA HIS A 45 7.01 9.40 11.41
C HIS A 45 6.76 9.55 12.92
N GLU A 46 6.19 10.68 13.37
CA GLU A 46 5.91 10.88 14.80
C GLU A 46 4.82 9.93 15.32
N ALA A 47 3.78 9.65 14.52
CA ALA A 47 2.75 8.68 14.87
C ALA A 47 3.34 7.27 14.99
N LEU A 48 4.21 6.89 14.05
CA LEU A 48 4.91 5.61 14.08
C LEU A 48 5.81 5.46 15.32
N LEU A 49 6.61 6.48 15.66
CA LEU A 49 7.45 6.46 16.87
C LEU A 49 6.63 6.35 18.15
N GLN A 50 5.51 7.05 18.22
CA GLN A 50 4.59 6.98 19.35
C GLN A 50 3.94 5.59 19.46
N GLY A 51 3.57 4.98 18.32
CA GLY A 51 3.06 3.61 18.28
C GLY A 51 4.11 2.59 18.74
N LEU A 52 5.34 2.66 18.25
CA LEU A 52 6.42 1.78 18.73
C LEU A 52 6.58 1.88 20.26
N LYS A 53 6.56 3.11 20.79
CA LYS A 53 6.65 3.35 22.23
C LYS A 53 5.48 2.73 23.02
N GLU A 54 4.27 2.78 22.49
CA GLU A 54 3.10 2.13 23.10
C GLU A 54 3.17 0.60 23.07
N LEU A 55 3.97 0.04 22.17
CA LEU A 55 4.36 -1.37 22.16
C LEU A 55 5.56 -1.65 23.06
N ASP A 56 6.01 -0.73 23.92
CA ASP A 56 7.24 -0.86 24.70
C ASP A 56 8.49 -1.11 23.82
N LEU A 57 8.47 -0.65 22.58
CA LEU A 57 9.58 -0.69 21.64
C LEU A 57 10.15 0.71 21.40
N SER A 58 11.41 0.75 21.02
CA SER A 58 12.07 1.90 20.45
C SER A 58 12.62 1.54 19.08
N PRO A 59 12.93 2.53 18.21
CA PRO A 59 13.48 2.23 16.89
C PRO A 59 14.78 1.41 16.92
N VAL A 60 15.56 1.47 17.99
CA VAL A 60 16.81 0.70 18.09
C VAL A 60 16.57 -0.79 18.34
N ASP A 61 15.35 -1.16 18.74
CA ASP A 61 14.92 -2.55 18.96
C ASP A 61 14.44 -3.22 17.66
N LEU A 62 14.38 -2.48 16.54
CA LEU A 62 14.02 -3.03 15.24
C LEU A 62 15.24 -3.70 14.59
N ASP A 63 15.08 -4.97 14.21
CA ASP A 63 16.05 -5.74 13.43
C ASP A 63 15.77 -5.63 11.93
N HIS A 64 14.49 -5.51 11.57
CA HIS A 64 14.06 -5.46 10.17
C HIS A 64 13.04 -4.34 9.94
N ILE A 65 13.22 -3.60 8.85
CA ILE A 65 12.22 -2.70 8.29
C ILE A 65 11.94 -3.20 6.87
N ILE A 66 10.67 -3.37 6.53
CA ILE A 66 10.22 -3.99 5.28
C ILE A 66 9.26 -3.02 4.62
N VAL A 67 9.45 -2.73 3.33
CA VAL A 67 8.52 -1.91 2.56
C VAL A 67 7.95 -2.72 1.40
N THR A 68 6.64 -2.65 1.19
CA THR A 68 5.98 -3.39 0.10
C THR A 68 6.37 -2.81 -1.25
N HIS A 69 6.45 -1.48 -1.34
CA HIS A 69 6.81 -0.72 -2.52
C HIS A 69 7.20 0.72 -2.16
N VAL A 70 7.69 1.50 -3.14
CA VAL A 70 8.31 2.80 -2.88
C VAL A 70 7.36 4.01 -2.98
N HIS A 71 6.05 3.81 -3.04
CA HIS A 71 5.13 4.94 -2.94
C HIS A 71 5.29 5.67 -1.62
N LEU A 72 5.04 6.97 -1.64
CA LEU A 72 5.49 7.87 -0.59
C LEU A 72 4.74 7.65 0.72
N ASP A 73 3.52 7.16 0.67
CA ASP A 73 2.68 6.75 1.80
C ASP A 73 2.98 5.34 2.34
N HIS A 74 3.96 4.64 1.76
CA HIS A 74 4.43 3.33 2.22
C HIS A 74 5.86 3.41 2.74
N ALA A 75 6.75 3.98 1.92
CA ALA A 75 8.19 4.01 2.17
C ALA A 75 8.77 5.41 2.35
N GLY A 76 7.95 6.46 2.39
CA GLY A 76 8.44 7.85 2.54
C GLY A 76 9.20 8.06 3.85
N GLY A 77 8.77 7.38 4.92
CA GLY A 77 9.42 7.41 6.23
C GLY A 77 10.64 6.46 6.37
N ALA A 78 10.94 5.63 5.37
CA ALA A 78 11.93 4.55 5.50
C ALA A 78 13.33 5.06 5.87
N GLY A 79 13.81 6.12 5.20
CA GLY A 79 15.11 6.70 5.53
C GLY A 79 15.19 7.32 6.92
N GLN A 80 14.10 7.96 7.38
CA GLN A 80 14.02 8.52 8.73
C GLN A 80 14.05 7.42 9.79
N MET A 81 13.33 6.31 9.56
CA MET A 81 13.37 5.14 10.44
C MET A 81 14.77 4.51 10.46
N MET A 82 15.39 4.30 9.30
CA MET A 82 16.76 3.73 9.22
C MET A 82 17.84 4.60 9.88
N GLN A 83 17.62 5.91 10.06
CA GLN A 83 18.51 6.76 10.86
C GLN A 83 18.36 6.52 12.37
N LYS A 84 17.15 6.14 12.82
CA LYS A 84 16.84 5.87 14.23
C LYS A 84 17.03 4.40 14.62
N SER A 85 17.07 3.50 13.64
CA SER A 85 17.26 2.06 13.79
C SER A 85 18.66 1.65 13.28
N PRO A 86 19.73 1.85 14.07
CA PRO A 86 21.10 1.61 13.62
C PRO A 86 21.41 0.13 13.36
N HIS A 87 20.65 -0.79 13.95
CA HIS A 87 20.82 -2.23 13.81
C HIS A 87 19.91 -2.85 12.74
N ALA A 88 18.90 -2.11 12.28
CA ALA A 88 17.94 -2.62 11.32
C ALA A 88 18.53 -2.80 9.91
N LEU A 89 18.03 -3.81 9.22
CA LEU A 89 18.16 -3.99 7.77
C LEU A 89 16.85 -3.57 7.08
N LEU A 90 16.96 -2.88 5.94
CA LEU A 90 15.82 -2.50 5.10
C LEU A 90 15.62 -3.52 3.98
N HIS A 91 14.49 -4.20 3.96
CA HIS A 91 14.12 -5.19 2.96
C HIS A 91 13.23 -4.55 1.90
N ALA A 92 13.64 -4.66 0.63
CA ALA A 92 12.90 -4.08 -0.49
C ALA A 92 13.17 -4.81 -1.81
N HIS A 93 12.23 -4.69 -2.74
CA HIS A 93 12.38 -5.18 -4.10
C HIS A 93 13.58 -4.50 -4.80
N PRO A 94 14.33 -5.18 -5.70
CA PRO A 94 15.50 -4.61 -6.37
C PRO A 94 15.26 -3.28 -7.10
N ARG A 95 14.05 -3.05 -7.61
CA ARG A 95 13.67 -1.76 -8.22
C ARG A 95 13.35 -0.69 -7.17
N ALA A 96 12.73 -1.04 -6.05
CA ALA A 96 12.41 -0.12 -4.97
C ALA A 96 13.70 0.32 -4.23
N ALA A 97 14.60 -0.63 -3.94
CA ALA A 97 15.88 -0.39 -3.28
C ALA A 97 16.71 0.73 -3.94
N ARG A 98 16.73 0.80 -5.28
CA ARG A 98 17.43 1.87 -6.01
C ARG A 98 16.94 3.27 -5.63
N HIS A 99 15.63 3.42 -5.43
CA HIS A 99 14.99 4.67 -5.04
C HIS A 99 15.12 4.96 -3.54
N LEU A 100 15.25 3.93 -2.70
CA LEU A 100 15.48 4.09 -1.27
C LEU A 100 16.93 4.52 -0.97
N ILE A 101 17.89 3.99 -1.74
CA ILE A 101 19.30 4.37 -1.65
C ILE A 101 19.53 5.78 -2.22
N ASP A 102 18.95 6.07 -3.39
CA ASP A 102 18.99 7.40 -4.01
C ASP A 102 17.55 7.86 -4.37
N PRO A 103 16.93 8.68 -3.51
CA PRO A 103 15.55 9.12 -3.70
C PRO A 103 15.40 10.22 -4.76
N SER A 104 16.48 10.72 -5.37
CA SER A 104 16.43 11.86 -6.29
C SER A 104 15.41 11.69 -7.43
N LYS A 105 15.37 10.51 -8.05
CA LYS A 105 14.41 10.19 -9.13
C LYS A 105 12.98 10.05 -8.62
N LEU A 106 12.82 9.50 -7.42
CA LEU A 106 11.50 9.33 -6.80
C LEU A 106 10.92 10.70 -6.42
N ASP A 107 11.71 11.55 -5.78
CA ASP A 107 11.36 12.94 -5.45
C ASP A 107 10.99 13.72 -6.72
N GLN A 108 11.81 13.64 -7.78
CA GLN A 108 11.51 14.30 -9.05
C GLN A 108 10.18 13.81 -9.66
N GLY A 109 9.94 12.49 -9.65
CA GLY A 109 8.71 11.89 -10.15
C GLY A 109 7.48 12.33 -9.35
N ALA A 110 7.58 12.31 -8.02
CA ALA A 110 6.51 12.73 -7.13
C ALA A 110 6.20 14.21 -7.27
N ARG A 111 7.21 15.08 -7.38
CA ARG A 111 7.00 16.52 -7.63
C ARG A 111 6.34 16.80 -8.99
N ALA A 112 6.55 15.94 -9.99
CA ALA A 112 5.84 16.06 -11.26
C ALA A 112 4.33 15.75 -11.14
N VAL A 113 3.93 14.94 -10.15
CA VAL A 113 2.52 14.57 -9.88
C VAL A 113 1.87 15.56 -8.90
N TYR A 114 2.53 15.83 -7.77
CA TYR A 114 1.97 16.58 -6.65
C TYR A 114 2.37 18.06 -6.62
N GLY A 115 3.36 18.47 -7.42
CA GLY A 115 3.86 19.86 -7.45
C GLY A 115 4.34 20.34 -6.08
N ASP A 116 3.97 21.58 -5.74
CA ASP A 116 4.34 22.25 -4.49
C ASP A 116 3.75 21.57 -3.23
N ARG A 117 2.75 20.69 -3.40
CA ARG A 117 2.11 19.96 -2.29
C ARG A 117 2.89 18.73 -1.84
N MET A 118 3.91 18.29 -2.60
CA MET A 118 4.68 17.08 -2.29
C MET A 118 5.26 17.10 -0.86
N ASP A 119 5.93 18.20 -0.50
CA ASP A 119 6.56 18.32 0.81
C ASP A 119 5.54 18.41 1.95
N GLU A 120 4.41 19.09 1.71
CA GLU A 120 3.29 19.18 2.66
C GLU A 120 2.70 17.81 2.95
N MET A 121 2.40 17.05 1.89
CA MET A 121 1.71 15.76 1.98
C MET A 121 2.62 14.67 2.52
N PHE A 122 3.84 14.54 1.99
CA PHE A 122 4.66 13.35 2.23
C PHE A 122 5.93 13.62 3.02
N GLY A 123 6.37 14.87 3.12
CA GLY A 123 7.62 15.23 3.78
C GLY A 123 8.86 14.93 2.94
N ALA A 124 10.04 15.19 3.52
CA ALA A 124 11.31 15.06 2.82
C ALA A 124 11.84 13.61 2.87
N LEU A 125 12.26 13.12 1.70
CA LEU A 125 12.86 11.79 1.58
C LEU A 125 14.31 11.80 2.07
N VAL A 126 14.68 10.75 2.80
CA VAL A 126 16.01 10.55 3.33
C VAL A 126 16.62 9.31 2.65
N PRO A 127 17.84 9.39 2.09
CA PRO A 127 18.50 8.23 1.50
C PRO A 127 18.88 7.20 2.56
N VAL A 128 18.83 5.93 2.18
CA VAL A 128 19.26 4.79 3.01
C VAL A 128 20.65 4.34 2.59
N ASP A 129 21.50 4.02 3.57
CA ASP A 129 22.81 3.45 3.29
C ASP A 129 22.67 2.11 2.57
N ALA A 130 23.25 1.99 1.38
CA ALA A 130 23.18 0.80 0.56
C ALA A 130 23.69 -0.46 1.27
N SER A 131 24.61 -0.35 2.23
CA SER A 131 25.11 -1.50 2.98
C SER A 131 24.08 -2.07 3.98
N ARG A 132 22.98 -1.35 4.23
CA ARG A 132 21.88 -1.75 5.12
C ARG A 132 20.60 -2.09 4.37
N VAL A 133 20.66 -2.18 3.04
CA VAL A 133 19.53 -2.59 2.20
C VAL A 133 19.70 -4.03 1.76
N VAL A 134 18.75 -4.87 2.12
CA VAL A 134 18.62 -6.25 1.65
C VAL A 134 17.67 -6.26 0.45
N ILE A 135 18.16 -6.86 -0.64
CA ILE A 135 17.37 -7.02 -1.86
C ILE A 135 16.60 -8.33 -1.75
N GLU A 136 15.28 -8.22 -1.71
CA GLU A 136 14.40 -9.38 -1.73
C GLU A 136 13.98 -9.69 -3.17
N ASP A 137 14.36 -10.90 -3.60
CA ASP A 137 13.87 -11.49 -4.84
C ASP A 137 12.56 -12.25 -4.59
N ASP A 138 11.92 -12.66 -5.67
CA ASP A 138 10.71 -13.46 -5.61
C ASP A 138 10.95 -14.79 -4.88
N GLU A 139 10.07 -15.11 -3.93
CA GLU A 139 10.12 -16.29 -3.04
C GLU A 139 11.32 -16.31 -2.07
N GLY A 140 11.93 -15.14 -1.83
CA GLY A 140 12.88 -14.95 -0.72
C GLY A 140 12.21 -15.15 0.64
N THR A 141 13.00 -15.47 1.67
CA THR A 141 12.48 -15.71 3.02
C THR A 141 13.29 -15.02 4.10
N LEU A 142 12.62 -14.51 5.13
CA LEU A 142 13.20 -13.94 6.33
C LEU A 142 12.62 -14.64 7.58
N ASN A 143 13.47 -15.32 8.34
CA ASN A 143 13.08 -15.94 9.61
C ASN A 143 13.28 -14.95 10.76
N LEU A 144 12.21 -14.68 11.52
CA LEU A 144 12.19 -13.81 12.67
C LEU A 144 12.26 -14.57 14.01
N GLY A 145 12.11 -15.90 14.00
CA GLY A 145 11.95 -16.74 15.18
C GLY A 145 10.85 -17.77 14.93
N GLU A 146 9.68 -17.56 15.55
CA GLU A 146 8.46 -18.33 15.27
C GLU A 146 7.90 -18.05 13.88
N HIS A 147 8.00 -16.80 13.40
CA HIS A 147 7.52 -16.32 12.12
C HIS A 147 8.59 -16.46 11.03
N THR A 148 8.21 -17.01 9.89
CA THR A 148 8.99 -16.92 8.64
C THR A 148 8.19 -16.15 7.60
N LEU A 149 8.72 -15.00 7.21
CA LEU A 149 8.17 -14.14 6.17
C LEU A 149 8.67 -14.59 4.79
N SER A 150 7.77 -14.75 3.83
CA SER A 150 8.09 -15.02 2.42
C SER A 150 7.73 -13.82 1.55
N PHE A 151 8.64 -13.39 0.69
CA PHE A 151 8.46 -12.25 -0.20
C PHE A 151 7.99 -12.70 -1.57
N TYR A 152 6.94 -12.08 -2.11
CA TYR A 152 6.43 -12.37 -3.44
C TYR A 152 6.44 -11.11 -4.29
N HIS A 153 7.10 -11.17 -5.45
CA HIS A 153 7.02 -10.10 -6.45
C HIS A 153 5.62 -10.07 -7.04
N THR A 154 4.93 -8.94 -6.82
CA THR A 154 3.53 -8.75 -7.19
C THR A 154 3.38 -7.47 -8.01
N PRO A 155 3.80 -7.46 -9.28
CA PRO A 155 3.61 -6.29 -10.13
C PRO A 155 2.12 -6.09 -10.47
N GLY A 156 1.78 -4.91 -11.00
CA GLY A 156 0.42 -4.59 -11.44
C GLY A 156 -0.07 -3.28 -10.84
N HIS A 157 0.11 -3.08 -9.54
CA HIS A 157 -0.01 -1.76 -8.92
C HIS A 157 1.23 -0.90 -9.23
N ALA A 158 2.41 -1.45 -8.90
CA ALA A 158 3.70 -0.86 -9.27
C ALA A 158 4.70 -1.94 -9.70
N LYS A 159 5.64 -1.60 -10.58
CA LYS A 159 6.64 -2.56 -11.11
C LYS A 159 7.61 -3.08 -10.04
N HIS A 160 7.62 -2.45 -8.87
CA HIS A 160 8.51 -2.73 -7.74
C HIS A 160 7.74 -3.17 -6.48
N HIS A 161 6.50 -3.62 -6.64
CA HIS A 161 5.65 -4.02 -5.52
C HIS A 161 5.90 -5.48 -5.12
N MET A 162 5.89 -5.73 -3.81
CA MET A 162 5.94 -7.07 -3.21
C MET A 162 4.86 -7.22 -2.14
N CYS A 163 4.34 -8.43 -2.02
CA CYS A 163 3.55 -8.82 -0.85
C CYS A 163 4.40 -9.71 0.06
N ILE A 164 4.11 -9.68 1.36
CA ILE A 164 4.81 -10.47 2.37
C ILE A 164 3.82 -11.44 2.98
N VAL A 165 4.16 -12.72 2.97
CA VAL A 165 3.34 -13.81 3.53
C VAL A 165 3.96 -14.28 4.83
N ASP A 166 3.15 -14.32 5.87
CA ASP A 166 3.52 -14.86 7.18
C ASP A 166 3.04 -16.31 7.32
N ASP A 167 3.95 -17.23 7.67
CA ASP A 167 3.64 -18.66 7.77
C ASP A 167 2.83 -19.03 9.02
N VAL A 168 2.98 -18.29 10.13
CA VAL A 168 2.26 -18.54 11.38
C VAL A 168 0.77 -18.24 11.22
N THR A 169 0.45 -17.04 10.73
CA THR A 169 -0.96 -16.60 10.57
C THR A 169 -1.57 -16.99 9.23
N GLN A 170 -0.76 -17.46 8.28
CA GLN A 170 -1.15 -17.61 6.88
C GLN A 170 -1.75 -16.31 6.33
N GLY A 171 -1.19 -15.18 6.76
CA GLY A 171 -1.66 -13.84 6.41
C GLY A 171 -0.77 -13.16 5.38
N ILE A 172 -1.34 -12.21 4.62
CA ILE A 172 -0.61 -11.44 3.62
C ILE A 172 -0.59 -9.96 4.02
N PHE A 173 0.60 -9.40 4.22
CA PHE A 173 0.82 -7.96 4.19
C PHE A 173 0.86 -7.50 2.74
N SER A 174 -0.23 -6.88 2.32
CA SER A 174 -0.57 -6.79 0.90
C SER A 174 -0.11 -5.51 0.21
N GLY A 175 0.34 -4.50 0.96
CA GLY A 175 0.55 -3.17 0.41
C GLY A 175 -0.74 -2.69 -0.26
N ASP A 176 -0.63 -2.38 -1.54
CA ASP A 176 -1.74 -1.92 -2.39
C ASP A 176 -2.23 -2.97 -3.38
N MET A 177 -1.60 -4.16 -3.39
CA MET A 177 -1.94 -5.21 -4.34
C MET A 177 -3.37 -5.74 -4.15
N ILE A 178 -3.85 -5.80 -2.91
CA ILE A 178 -5.20 -6.26 -2.55
C ILE A 178 -6.05 -5.06 -2.08
N GLY A 179 -5.85 -3.93 -2.76
CA GLY A 179 -6.67 -2.74 -2.67
C GLY A 179 -6.66 -2.02 -1.33
N ILE A 180 -7.57 -1.05 -1.23
CA ILE A 180 -7.77 -0.19 -0.08
C ILE A 180 -9.00 -0.69 0.69
N ARG A 181 -8.89 -0.77 2.01
CA ARG A 181 -10.01 -1.08 2.91
C ARG A 181 -10.48 0.18 3.64
N TYR A 182 -11.57 0.74 3.15
CA TYR A 182 -12.24 1.88 3.73
C TYR A 182 -13.10 1.48 4.93
N VAL A 183 -12.73 1.94 6.12
CA VAL A 183 -13.46 1.66 7.36
C VAL A 183 -14.32 2.83 7.82
N PRO A 184 -15.39 2.59 8.63
CA PRO A 184 -16.22 3.62 9.24
C PRO A 184 -15.45 4.76 9.90
N GLY A 185 -14.34 4.44 10.58
CA GLY A 185 -13.50 5.44 11.24
C GLY A 185 -12.85 6.45 10.28
N TYR A 186 -12.61 6.04 9.03
CA TYR A 186 -12.06 6.90 7.98
C TYR A 186 -13.16 7.61 7.18
N THR A 187 -14.16 6.84 6.72
CA THR A 187 -15.18 7.36 5.78
C THR A 187 -16.32 8.09 6.46
N GLY A 188 -16.57 7.82 7.74
CA GLY A 188 -17.77 8.23 8.45
C GLY A 188 -19.04 7.47 8.03
N TRP A 189 -18.92 6.44 7.18
CA TRP A 189 -20.01 5.52 6.87
C TRP A 189 -20.19 4.49 7.98
N ASP A 190 -21.33 3.78 8.00
CA ASP A 190 -21.62 2.72 8.97
C ASP A 190 -21.25 1.31 8.47
N PHE A 191 -20.48 1.22 7.39
CA PHE A 191 -20.04 -0.01 6.74
C PHE A 191 -18.60 0.09 6.25
N ASP A 192 -17.96 -1.08 6.05
CA ASP A 192 -16.68 -1.19 5.38
C ASP A 192 -16.86 -1.23 3.85
N TYR A 193 -15.89 -0.71 3.11
CA TYR A 193 -15.84 -0.81 1.65
C TYR A 193 -14.42 -1.14 1.18
N GLY A 194 -14.30 -1.95 0.14
CA GLY A 194 -13.02 -2.32 -0.45
C GLY A 194 -12.97 -1.98 -1.94
N PHE A 195 -11.86 -1.41 -2.40
CA PHE A 195 -11.66 -1.09 -3.81
C PHE A 195 -10.17 -1.12 -4.19
N PRO A 196 -9.78 -1.62 -5.38
CA PRO A 196 -8.39 -1.59 -5.80
C PRO A 196 -7.91 -0.16 -6.09
N THR A 197 -6.62 0.06 -5.93
CA THR A 197 -5.93 1.31 -6.28
C THR A 197 -5.10 1.12 -7.55
N THR A 198 -5.10 2.16 -8.37
CA THR A 198 -4.52 2.20 -9.71
C THR A 198 -3.54 3.35 -9.86
N SER A 199 -2.88 3.75 -8.77
CA SER A 199 -2.00 4.92 -8.75
C SER A 199 -0.97 4.95 -9.89
N PRO A 200 -0.63 6.14 -10.41
CA PRO A 200 0.37 6.28 -11.46
C PRO A 200 1.76 5.92 -10.94
N VAL A 201 2.71 5.54 -11.79
CA VAL A 201 2.63 5.48 -13.25
C VAL A 201 2.53 4.06 -13.80
N ASP A 202 2.61 3.06 -12.94
CA ASP A 202 2.90 1.67 -13.33
C ASP A 202 1.71 0.72 -13.27
N PHE A 203 0.51 1.24 -12.99
CA PHE A 203 -0.71 0.46 -13.03
C PHE A 203 -0.86 -0.32 -14.35
N ASP A 204 -1.08 -1.63 -14.22
CA ASP A 204 -1.46 -2.53 -15.30
C ASP A 204 -2.49 -3.55 -14.76
N PRO A 205 -3.75 -3.49 -15.23
CA PRO A 205 -4.82 -4.33 -14.70
C PRO A 205 -4.65 -5.81 -15.02
N ASP A 206 -4.06 -6.15 -16.18
CA ASP A 206 -3.91 -7.54 -16.59
C ASP A 206 -2.79 -8.20 -15.75
N VAL A 207 -1.72 -7.46 -15.48
CA VAL A 207 -0.64 -7.91 -14.59
C VAL A 207 -1.11 -7.99 -13.13
N MET A 208 -1.91 -7.02 -12.67
CA MET A 208 -2.49 -7.04 -11.32
C MET A 208 -3.38 -8.27 -11.11
N LEU A 209 -4.22 -8.61 -12.09
CA LEU A 209 -5.07 -9.82 -12.01
C LEU A 209 -4.26 -11.12 -11.90
N GLN A 210 -3.10 -11.20 -12.58
CA GLN A 210 -2.18 -12.34 -12.48
C GLN A 210 -1.53 -12.42 -11.09
N SER A 211 -1.11 -11.28 -10.54
CA SER A 211 -0.58 -11.21 -9.16
C SER A 211 -1.64 -11.62 -8.14
N LEU A 212 -2.89 -11.17 -8.28
CA LEU A 212 -4.00 -11.58 -7.43
C LEU A 212 -4.26 -13.09 -7.51
N GLU A 213 -4.28 -13.68 -8.70
CA GLU A 213 -4.45 -15.13 -8.88
C GLU A 213 -3.32 -15.92 -8.21
N ARG A 214 -2.07 -15.47 -8.35
CA ARG A 214 -0.91 -16.10 -7.69
C ARG A 214 -1.03 -16.06 -6.17
N LEU A 215 -1.39 -14.90 -5.60
CA LEU A 215 -1.52 -14.74 -4.15
C LEU A 215 -2.69 -15.54 -3.57
N GLU A 216 -3.83 -15.57 -4.27
CA GLU A 216 -5.01 -16.33 -3.86
C GLU A 216 -4.71 -17.84 -3.82
N ALA A 217 -3.90 -18.34 -4.76
CA ALA A 217 -3.47 -19.73 -4.79
C ALA A 217 -2.57 -20.15 -3.62
N LEU A 218 -2.03 -19.20 -2.84
CA LEU A 218 -1.26 -19.49 -1.62
C LEU A 218 -2.15 -19.92 -0.46
N GLY A 219 -3.47 -19.72 -0.54
CA GLY A 219 -4.41 -20.17 0.49
C GLY A 219 -4.40 -19.34 1.77
N ALA A 220 -4.12 -18.04 1.67
CA ALA A 220 -4.09 -17.14 2.81
C ALA A 220 -5.43 -17.09 3.57
N HIS A 221 -5.35 -16.97 4.89
CA HIS A 221 -6.52 -16.87 5.77
C HIS A 221 -6.99 -15.44 5.98
N ARG A 222 -6.07 -14.47 5.97
CA ARG A 222 -6.35 -13.06 6.21
C ARG A 222 -5.45 -12.14 5.41
N ILE A 223 -5.95 -10.94 5.11
CA ILE A 223 -5.18 -9.86 4.47
C ILE A 223 -4.97 -8.73 5.47
N TYR A 224 -3.71 -8.36 5.68
CA TYR A 224 -3.27 -7.18 6.40
C TYR A 224 -3.13 -6.03 5.38
N HIS A 225 -4.03 -5.05 5.47
CA HIS A 225 -4.11 -3.91 4.55
C HIS A 225 -3.25 -2.75 5.04
N THR A 226 -2.33 -2.27 4.20
CA THR A 226 -1.61 -1.02 4.53
C THR A 226 -2.60 0.13 4.65
N HIS A 227 -3.61 0.20 3.77
CA HIS A 227 -4.77 1.09 3.95
C HIS A 227 -5.86 0.45 4.81
N PHE A 228 -5.44 0.19 6.04
CA PHE A 228 -6.16 -0.06 7.27
C PHE A 228 -6.90 -1.40 7.47
N GLY A 229 -6.44 -2.07 8.52
CA GLY A 229 -7.16 -3.16 9.17
C GLY A 229 -6.89 -4.52 8.56
N VAL A 230 -7.77 -5.47 8.86
CA VAL A 230 -7.67 -6.85 8.41
C VAL A 230 -8.96 -7.27 7.75
N THR A 231 -8.85 -8.02 6.66
CA THR A 231 -9.97 -8.77 6.09
C THR A 231 -9.76 -10.26 6.35
N GLU A 232 -10.73 -10.87 7.01
CA GLU A 232 -10.77 -12.31 7.32
C GLU A 232 -12.24 -12.77 7.22
N PRO A 233 -12.57 -13.71 6.31
CA PRO A 233 -11.67 -14.50 5.47
C PRO A 233 -11.01 -13.67 4.34
N ALA A 234 -9.76 -13.98 4.00
CA ALA A 234 -9.00 -13.29 2.95
C ALA A 234 -9.71 -13.22 1.60
N GLN A 235 -10.57 -14.19 1.30
CA GLN A 235 -11.34 -14.25 0.05
C GLN A 235 -12.14 -12.98 -0.21
N GLU A 236 -12.69 -12.35 0.84
CA GLU A 236 -13.46 -11.10 0.67
C GLU A 236 -12.60 -9.98 0.07
N ALA A 237 -11.32 -9.93 0.43
CA ALA A 237 -10.38 -8.95 -0.09
C ALA A 237 -9.96 -9.20 -1.53
N PHE A 238 -9.71 -10.47 -1.87
CA PHE A 238 -9.49 -10.88 -3.26
C PHE A 238 -10.71 -10.57 -4.13
N ASP A 239 -11.91 -10.84 -3.63
CA ASP A 239 -13.17 -10.62 -4.35
C ASP A 239 -13.40 -9.15 -4.65
N PHE A 240 -13.29 -8.25 -3.66
CA PHE A 240 -13.50 -6.82 -3.92
C PHE A 240 -12.41 -6.24 -4.84
N SER A 241 -11.16 -6.69 -4.68
CA SER A 241 -10.03 -6.20 -5.48
C SER A 241 -10.21 -6.62 -6.94
N ARG A 242 -10.43 -7.91 -7.18
CA ARG A 242 -10.66 -8.47 -8.53
C ARG A 242 -11.87 -7.82 -9.21
N LYS A 243 -12.99 -7.70 -8.49
CA LYS A 243 -14.22 -7.05 -8.96
C LYS A 243 -13.96 -5.61 -9.38
N GLY A 244 -13.26 -4.83 -8.57
CA GLY A 244 -12.91 -3.45 -8.89
C GLY A 244 -12.00 -3.33 -10.11
N VAL A 245 -10.99 -4.20 -10.23
CA VAL A 245 -10.08 -4.20 -11.40
C VAL A 245 -10.85 -4.51 -12.67
N HIS A 246 -11.84 -5.42 -12.60
CA HIS A 246 -12.74 -5.66 -13.73
C HIS A 246 -13.58 -4.44 -14.09
N TYR A 247 -14.13 -3.70 -13.12
CA TYR A 247 -14.85 -2.44 -13.43
C TYR A 247 -13.95 -1.41 -14.10
N ILE A 248 -12.72 -1.24 -13.62
CA ILE A 248 -11.74 -0.33 -14.20
C ILE A 248 -11.38 -0.76 -15.63
N ASN A 249 -11.20 -2.06 -15.87
CA ASN A 249 -10.97 -2.59 -17.21
C ASN A 249 -12.13 -2.32 -18.17
N GLU A 250 -13.37 -2.49 -17.72
CA GLU A 250 -14.56 -2.16 -18.53
C GLU A 250 -14.70 -0.66 -18.77
N LEU A 251 -14.38 0.18 -17.77
CA LEU A 251 -14.32 1.63 -17.93
C LEU A 251 -13.31 2.01 -19.03
N ILE A 252 -12.09 1.49 -18.96
CA ILE A 252 -11.03 1.77 -19.94
C ILE A 252 -11.48 1.45 -21.38
N LYS A 253 -12.23 0.35 -21.58
CA LYS A 253 -12.75 -0.04 -22.90
C LYS A 253 -13.80 0.95 -23.45
N GLN A 254 -14.55 1.59 -22.56
CA GLN A 254 -15.64 2.51 -22.91
C GLN A 254 -15.16 3.96 -23.07
N LEU A 255 -14.03 4.32 -22.46
CA LEU A 255 -13.47 5.67 -22.56
C LEU A 255 -13.04 6.01 -24.01
N PRO A 256 -13.17 7.28 -24.43
CA PRO A 256 -12.64 7.73 -25.72
C PRO A 256 -11.10 7.59 -25.75
N LYS A 257 -10.51 7.60 -26.96
CA LYS A 257 -9.06 7.39 -27.15
C LYS A 257 -8.14 8.34 -26.37
N ASN A 258 -8.62 9.56 -26.08
CA ASN A 258 -7.91 10.55 -25.27
C ASN A 258 -8.92 11.15 -24.28
N PRO A 259 -9.25 10.45 -23.19
CA PRO A 259 -10.21 10.95 -22.21
C PRO A 259 -9.59 12.11 -21.43
N SER A 260 -10.42 13.08 -21.03
CA SER A 260 -9.97 14.10 -20.07
C SER A 260 -9.93 13.50 -18.66
N TYR A 261 -9.18 14.14 -17.77
CA TYR A 261 -9.12 13.72 -16.37
C TYR A 261 -10.49 13.75 -15.70
N GLU A 262 -11.27 14.81 -15.94
CA GLU A 262 -12.59 15.01 -15.35
C GLU A 262 -13.57 13.90 -15.77
N LEU A 263 -13.48 13.44 -17.02
CA LEU A 263 -14.29 12.33 -17.52
C LEU A 263 -13.97 11.03 -16.78
N VAL A 264 -12.69 10.72 -16.60
CA VAL A 264 -12.27 9.50 -15.87
C VAL A 264 -12.68 9.57 -14.41
N TYR A 265 -12.43 10.72 -13.75
CA TYR A 265 -12.81 10.96 -12.37
C TYR A 265 -14.31 10.79 -12.13
N GLN A 266 -15.13 11.41 -12.98
CA GLN A 266 -16.58 11.30 -12.87
C GLN A 266 -17.04 9.86 -13.10
N ALA A 267 -16.55 9.19 -14.14
CA ALA A 267 -16.95 7.83 -14.45
C ALA A 267 -16.54 6.82 -13.35
N LEU A 268 -15.35 6.98 -12.77
CA LEU A 268 -14.90 6.16 -11.65
C LEU A 268 -15.73 6.41 -10.39
N SER A 269 -16.03 7.67 -10.08
CA SER A 269 -16.91 8.05 -8.98
C SER A 269 -18.31 7.41 -9.13
N GLU A 270 -18.86 7.42 -10.34
CA GLU A 270 -20.15 6.81 -10.66
C GLU A 270 -20.12 5.28 -10.50
N ILE A 271 -19.03 4.61 -10.91
CA ILE A 271 -18.84 3.17 -10.74
C ILE A 271 -18.83 2.79 -9.26
N ILE A 272 -18.07 3.52 -8.44
CA ILE A 272 -18.00 3.27 -6.98
C ILE A 272 -19.37 3.50 -6.35
N ALA A 273 -20.04 4.60 -6.65
CA ALA A 273 -21.39 4.89 -6.14
C ALA A 273 -22.41 3.80 -6.53
N GLN A 274 -22.32 3.27 -7.76
CA GLN A 274 -23.17 2.17 -8.22
C GLN A 274 -22.83 0.83 -7.56
N ASP A 275 -21.56 0.56 -7.28
CA ASP A 275 -21.15 -0.64 -6.54
C ASP A 275 -21.63 -0.59 -5.08
N LEU A 276 -21.44 0.53 -4.40
CA LEU A 276 -21.98 0.79 -3.06
C LEU A 276 -23.50 0.60 -3.00
N LYS A 277 -24.24 1.15 -3.98
CA LYS A 277 -25.69 0.93 -4.09
C LYS A 277 -26.05 -0.56 -4.26
N ARG A 278 -25.28 -1.32 -5.05
CA ARG A 278 -25.50 -2.76 -5.25
C ARG A 278 -25.21 -3.59 -4.01
N LEU A 279 -24.27 -3.16 -3.18
CA LEU A 279 -23.97 -3.75 -1.88
C LEU A 279 -25.00 -3.39 -0.80
N GLY A 280 -26.01 -2.58 -1.11
CA GLY A 280 -27.04 -2.16 -0.15
C GLY A 280 -26.68 -0.91 0.65
N HIS A 281 -25.62 -0.20 0.25
CA HIS A 281 -25.08 0.97 0.93
C HIS A 281 -25.14 2.23 0.05
N PRO A 282 -26.33 2.72 -0.33
CA PRO A 282 -26.43 3.91 -1.15
C PRO A 282 -25.91 5.14 -0.39
N VAL A 283 -24.97 5.86 -1.00
CA VAL A 283 -24.40 7.11 -0.46
C VAL A 283 -24.80 8.31 -1.32
N ASN A 284 -24.87 9.50 -0.72
CA ASN A 284 -25.16 10.74 -1.44
C ASN A 284 -24.02 11.14 -2.38
N ASN A 285 -22.78 10.90 -1.93
CA ASN A 285 -21.55 11.12 -2.68
C ASN A 285 -20.45 10.17 -2.17
N VAL A 286 -19.34 10.13 -2.89
CA VAL A 286 -18.14 9.35 -2.55
C VAL A 286 -16.99 10.25 -2.08
N ASP A 287 -17.32 11.42 -1.51
CA ASP A 287 -16.34 12.44 -1.11
C ASP A 287 -15.24 11.90 -0.18
N PRO A 288 -15.50 10.97 0.76
CA PRO A 288 -14.42 10.40 1.58
C PRO A 288 -13.32 9.70 0.78
N LEU A 289 -13.61 9.29 -0.46
CA LEU A 289 -12.69 8.59 -1.36
C LEU A 289 -12.09 9.53 -2.43
N ALA A 290 -12.39 10.84 -2.39
CA ALA A 290 -12.07 11.77 -3.48
C ALA A 290 -10.56 11.82 -3.81
N LEU A 291 -9.69 11.69 -2.81
CA LEU A 291 -8.23 11.66 -3.04
C LEU A 291 -7.81 10.40 -3.80
N ASP A 292 -8.34 9.24 -3.41
CA ASP A 292 -8.00 7.98 -4.05
C ASP A 292 -8.54 7.94 -5.47
N ILE A 293 -9.79 8.38 -5.69
CA ILE A 293 -10.38 8.49 -7.02
C ILE A 293 -9.56 9.44 -7.91
N MET A 294 -9.02 10.53 -7.36
CA MET A 294 -8.12 11.43 -8.10
C MET A 294 -6.87 10.69 -8.56
N LEU A 295 -6.18 9.97 -7.66
CA LEU A 295 -4.96 9.23 -7.97
C LEU A 295 -5.23 8.10 -8.97
N ASP A 296 -6.31 7.35 -8.74
CA ASP A 296 -6.73 6.26 -9.62
C ASP A 296 -7.04 6.77 -11.03
N SER A 297 -7.74 7.89 -11.13
CA SER A 297 -8.05 8.51 -12.42
C SER A 297 -6.78 8.90 -13.17
N GLN A 298 -5.76 9.41 -12.47
CA GLN A 298 -4.47 9.72 -13.08
C GLN A 298 -3.76 8.46 -13.56
N GLY A 299 -3.73 7.39 -12.78
CA GLY A 299 -3.08 6.15 -13.19
C GLY A 299 -3.79 5.44 -14.35
N ILE A 300 -5.13 5.46 -14.38
CA ILE A 300 -5.91 5.01 -15.55
C ILE A 300 -5.52 5.80 -16.81
N LEU A 301 -5.39 7.14 -16.72
CA LEU A 301 -4.96 7.96 -17.85
C LEU A 301 -3.55 7.60 -18.32
N VAL A 302 -2.61 7.43 -17.37
CA VAL A 302 -1.22 7.06 -17.68
C VAL A 302 -1.17 5.68 -18.34
N TYR A 303 -1.95 4.70 -17.85
CA TYR A 303 -2.07 3.38 -18.47
C TYR A 303 -2.55 3.48 -19.92
N ILE A 304 -3.62 4.23 -20.19
CA ILE A 304 -4.15 4.44 -21.55
C ILE A 304 -3.08 5.06 -22.47
N GLN A 305 -2.36 6.07 -21.97
CA GLN A 305 -1.28 6.72 -22.72
C GLN A 305 -0.12 5.76 -23.03
N LYS A 306 0.33 4.98 -22.05
CA LYS A 306 1.39 3.96 -22.23
C LYS A 306 0.97 2.87 -23.20
N LYS A 307 -0.26 2.36 -23.08
CA LYS A 307 -0.83 1.35 -23.98
C LYS A 307 -0.86 1.83 -25.42
N LYS A 308 -1.33 3.07 -25.65
CA LYS A 308 -1.34 3.70 -26.98
C LYS A 308 0.07 3.89 -27.55
N ALA A 309 1.06 4.15 -26.70
CA ALA A 309 2.46 4.33 -27.10
C ALA A 309 3.23 3.00 -27.26
N GLY A 310 2.63 1.84 -26.95
CA GLY A 310 3.31 0.54 -26.95
C GLY A 310 4.38 0.42 -25.85
N LYS A 311 4.14 1.02 -24.68
CA LYS A 311 5.10 1.14 -23.56
C LYS A 311 4.65 0.47 -22.25
N LEU A 312 3.78 -0.54 -22.32
CA LEU A 312 3.42 -1.34 -21.13
C LEU A 312 4.61 -2.20 -20.72
#